data_AF-A0A928YL50-F1
#
_entry.id   AF-A0A928YL50-F1
#
_cell.length_a   1.000
_cell.length_b   1.000
_cell.length_c   1.000
_cell.angle_alpha   90.00
_cell.angle_beta   90.00
_cell.angle_gamma   90.00
#
_symmetry.space_group_name_H-M   'P 1'
#
loop_
_entity.id
_entity.type
_entity.pdbx_description
1 polymer ?
#
loop_
_entity_poly.entity_id
_entity_poly.type
_entity_poly.pdbx_seq_one_letter_code
_entity_poly.pdbx_strand_id
1 'polypeptide(L)'
;MRSFFHRPKFSSKKTYRRPLFILTFLLLAIIFLQHELTQPKFKKGINSLLNVSQSAVRLSKTEPLTAKLVKQTLFWCSTRVIELNVGQKVIKNKNFKWYLNNTAIDSLFMERWLAKYCRLNIFNIAKVAEAKKEQGKKLLFCVTFINKGKQCFYKTATLAFTWKNKMFLSPQLKEGFNKILFLTNKR
;
A
#
# COMPACT_ATOMS: atom_id res chain seq x y z
N MET A 1 48.52 26.90 44.12
CA MET A 1 49.74 26.07 44.08
C MET A 1 50.23 26.00 42.64
N ARG A 2 51.52 26.31 42.43
CA ARG A 2 52.23 26.30 41.14
C ARG A 2 52.67 24.88 40.77
N SER A 3 52.70 24.57 39.48
CA SER A 3 53.73 23.73 38.81
C SER A 3 53.44 23.80 37.29
N PHE A 4 54.12 24.60 36.46
CA PHE A 4 55.48 24.47 35.92
C PHE A 4 55.90 23.04 35.55
N PHE A 5 55.80 22.69 34.27
CA PHE A 5 56.76 21.80 33.64
C PHE A 5 57.17 22.29 32.25
N HIS A 6 58.48 22.24 32.05
CA HIS A 6 59.27 22.73 30.93
C HIS A 6 59.15 21.84 29.67
N ARG A 7 59.48 22.46 28.53
CA ARG A 7 59.61 21.89 27.17
C ARG A 7 60.68 20.77 27.08
N PRO A 8 60.70 20.06 25.94
CA PRO A 8 61.85 20.29 25.05
C PRO A 8 61.50 20.52 23.58
N LYS A 9 62.39 21.28 22.91
CA LYS A 9 62.44 21.51 21.46
C LYS A 9 63.01 20.27 20.77
N PHE A 10 62.43 19.85 19.65
CA PHE A 10 63.14 19.07 18.64
C PHE A 10 63.06 19.74 17.27
N SER A 11 64.24 20.03 16.74
CA SER A 11 64.52 20.48 15.38
C SER A 11 64.65 19.25 14.49
N SER A 12 64.00 19.25 13.33
CA SER A 12 64.37 18.35 12.23
C SER A 12 64.15 19.06 10.89
N LYS A 13 65.27 19.27 10.19
CA LYS A 13 65.36 19.75 8.81
C LYS A 13 65.30 18.55 7.84
N LYS A 14 64.83 18.83 6.61
CA LYS A 14 65.00 18.07 5.34
C LYS A 14 64.05 16.87 5.18
N THR A 15 63.52 16.53 4.00
CA THR A 15 63.92 16.82 2.62
C THR A 15 62.71 16.60 1.69
N TYR A 16 62.36 17.57 0.85
CA TYR A 16 61.42 17.36 -0.26
C TYR A 16 62.13 16.63 -1.40
N ARG A 17 61.92 15.32 -1.52
CA ARG A 17 62.16 14.59 -2.78
C ARG A 17 61.08 13.54 -2.98
N ARG A 18 60.20 13.81 -3.95
CA ARG A 18 59.61 12.88 -4.96
C ARG A 18 58.12 13.16 -5.24
N PRO A 19 57.78 14.16 -6.07
CA PRO A 19 56.45 14.22 -6.70
C PRO A 19 56.38 13.51 -8.07
N LEU A 20 57.50 12.96 -8.59
CA LEU A 20 57.55 12.44 -9.96
C LEU A 20 56.90 11.06 -10.14
N PHE A 21 56.84 10.22 -9.10
CA PHE A 21 56.28 8.86 -9.19
C PHE A 21 54.74 8.83 -9.18
N ILE A 22 54.09 9.84 -8.59
CA ILE A 22 52.63 9.90 -8.50
C ILE A 22 52.03 10.34 -9.84
N LEU A 23 52.70 11.27 -10.54
CA LEU A 23 52.23 11.75 -11.84
C LEU A 23 52.28 10.67 -12.93
N THR A 24 53.31 9.82 -12.93
CA THR A 24 53.45 8.75 -13.93
C THR A 24 52.41 7.64 -13.74
N PHE A 25 52.07 7.31 -12.48
CA PHE A 25 50.99 6.36 -12.19
C PHE A 25 49.61 6.87 -12.62
N LEU A 26 49.32 8.17 -12.42
CA LEU A 26 48.06 8.79 -12.84
C LEU A 26 47.91 8.80 -14.37
N LEU A 27 48.99 9.08 -15.10
CA LEU A 27 48.97 9.08 -16.57
C LEU A 27 48.75 7.67 -17.15
N LEU A 28 49.38 6.64 -16.57
CA LEU A 28 49.16 5.24 -16.97
C LEU A 28 47.72 4.78 -16.67
N ALA A 29 47.13 5.18 -15.55
CA ALA A 29 45.74 4.87 -15.23
C ALA A 29 44.75 5.49 -16.23
N ILE A 30 44.99 6.72 -16.67
CA ILE A 30 44.14 7.41 -17.67
C ILE A 30 44.23 6.72 -19.04
N ILE A 31 45.44 6.32 -19.46
CA ILE A 31 45.64 5.60 -20.73
C ILE A 31 44.95 4.24 -20.69
N PHE A 32 45.04 3.52 -19.56
CA PHE A 32 44.37 2.23 -19.40
C PHE A 32 42.83 2.38 -19.42
N LEU A 33 42.29 3.43 -18.80
CA LEU A 33 40.86 3.74 -18.82
C LEU A 33 40.36 4.07 -20.25
N GLN A 34 41.14 4.82 -21.03
CA GLN A 34 40.79 5.14 -22.42
C GLN A 34 40.86 3.91 -23.34
N HIS A 35 41.77 2.97 -23.06
CA HIS A 35 41.87 1.72 -23.81
C HIS A 35 40.71 0.76 -23.51
N GLU A 36 40.20 0.69 -22.27
CA GLU A 36 39.00 -0.11 -21.97
C GLU A 36 37.72 0.47 -22.62
N LEU A 37 37.59 1.80 -22.70
CA LEU A 37 36.42 2.46 -23.29
C LEU A 37 36.33 2.30 -24.82
N THR A 38 37.43 1.94 -25.49
CA THR A 38 37.46 1.73 -26.95
C THR A 38 37.20 0.27 -27.35
N GLN A 39 37.08 -0.65 -26.40
CA GLN A 39 36.72 -2.05 -26.66
C GLN A 39 35.29 -2.16 -27.25
N PRO A 40 35.11 -2.84 -28.40
CA PRO A 40 33.81 -2.95 -29.08
C PRO A 40 32.74 -3.68 -28.24
N LYS A 41 33.15 -4.49 -27.26
CA LYS A 41 32.26 -5.15 -26.30
C LYS A 41 31.59 -4.15 -25.34
N PHE A 42 32.27 -3.05 -24.99
CA PHE A 42 31.72 -2.01 -24.10
C PHE A 42 30.66 -1.14 -24.82
N LYS A 43 30.87 -0.83 -26.10
CA LYS A 43 29.87 -0.11 -26.94
C LYS A 43 28.54 -0.87 -27.08
N LYS A 44 28.57 -2.21 -27.18
CA LYS A 44 27.35 -3.04 -27.17
C LYS A 44 26.63 -3.00 -25.82
N GLY A 45 27.36 -2.97 -24.71
CA GLY A 45 26.80 -2.82 -23.36
C GLY A 45 26.11 -1.47 -23.14
N ILE A 46 26.68 -0.37 -23.64
CA ILE A 46 26.10 0.97 -23.52
C ILE A 46 24.82 1.11 -24.35
N ASN A 47 24.79 0.56 -25.58
CA ASN A 47 23.58 0.58 -26.42
C ASN A 47 22.45 -0.29 -25.84
N SER A 48 22.81 -1.39 -25.16
CA SER A 48 21.87 -2.21 -24.38
C SER A 48 21.26 -1.40 -23.22
N LEU A 49 22.08 -0.68 -22.45
CA LEU A 49 21.62 0.16 -21.34
C LEU A 49 20.79 1.37 -21.80
N LEU A 50 21.08 1.95 -22.95
CA LEU A 50 20.27 3.00 -23.59
C LEU A 50 18.88 2.50 -24.02
N ASN A 51 18.77 1.25 -24.49
CA ASN A 51 17.47 0.65 -24.81
C ASN A 51 16.66 0.29 -23.56
N VAL A 52 17.33 -0.13 -22.47
CA VAL A 52 16.69 -0.36 -21.17
C VAL A 52 16.19 0.95 -20.55
N SER A 53 16.96 2.04 -20.65
CA SER A 53 16.54 3.35 -20.14
C SER A 53 15.40 3.96 -20.97
N GLN A 54 15.39 3.80 -22.30
CA GLN A 54 14.26 4.22 -23.13
C GLN A 54 12.99 3.39 -22.86
N SER A 55 13.14 2.11 -22.49
CA SER A 55 12.01 1.26 -22.06
C SER A 55 11.47 1.70 -20.70
N ALA A 56 12.33 2.11 -19.77
CA ALA A 56 11.94 2.68 -18.48
C ALA A 56 11.24 4.05 -18.61
N VAL A 57 11.66 4.88 -19.57
CA VAL A 57 11.03 6.19 -19.89
C VAL A 57 9.67 6.01 -20.59
N ARG A 58 9.46 4.91 -21.33
CA ARG A 58 8.13 4.58 -21.87
C ARG A 58 7.17 4.03 -20.80
N LEU A 59 7.68 3.36 -19.77
CA LEU A 59 6.90 2.91 -18.62
C LEU A 59 6.52 4.06 -17.66
N SER A 60 7.32 5.13 -17.57
CA SER A 60 7.01 6.31 -16.74
C SER A 60 5.96 7.25 -17.34
N LYS A 61 5.49 6.99 -18.57
CA LYS A 61 4.38 7.71 -19.22
C LYS A 61 3.00 7.08 -18.99
N THR A 62 2.90 6.03 -18.19
CA THR A 62 1.60 5.70 -17.59
C THR A 62 1.33 6.75 -16.53
N GLU A 63 0.26 7.55 -16.71
CA GLU A 63 -0.21 8.49 -15.69
C GLU A 63 -0.13 7.81 -14.31
N PRO A 64 0.38 8.48 -13.26
CA PRO A 64 0.35 7.89 -11.94
C PRO A 64 -1.09 7.45 -11.68
N LEU A 65 -1.28 6.19 -11.30
CA LEU A 65 -2.54 5.70 -10.76
C LEU A 65 -2.83 6.56 -9.52
N THR A 66 -3.45 7.72 -9.73
CA THR A 66 -3.80 8.66 -8.66
C THR A 66 -4.98 8.06 -7.91
N ALA A 67 -4.68 7.10 -7.05
CA ALA A 67 -5.62 6.56 -6.09
C ALA A 67 -5.93 7.65 -5.07
N LYS A 68 -7.01 8.41 -5.32
CA LYS A 68 -7.46 9.43 -4.38
C LYS A 68 -8.16 8.77 -3.20
N LEU A 69 -7.68 9.05 -1.99
CA LEU A 69 -8.39 8.71 -0.75
C LEU A 69 -9.63 9.60 -0.63
N VAL A 70 -10.78 8.97 -0.49
CA VAL A 70 -12.08 9.62 -0.32
C VAL A 70 -12.76 9.03 0.90
N LYS A 71 -13.32 9.88 1.75
CA LYS A 71 -14.16 9.45 2.88
C LYS A 71 -15.59 9.27 2.39
N GLN A 72 -16.20 8.13 2.70
CA GLN A 72 -17.57 7.78 2.33
C GLN A 72 -18.39 7.47 3.58
N THR A 73 -19.62 7.96 3.61
CA THR A 73 -20.58 7.71 4.69
C THR A 73 -21.59 6.67 4.21
N LEU A 74 -21.84 5.64 5.02
CA LEU A 74 -22.76 4.57 4.71
C LEU A 74 -24.15 4.86 5.28
N PHE A 75 -25.16 4.23 4.70
CA PHE A 75 -26.55 4.48 5.06
C PHE A 75 -26.84 4.14 6.53
N TRP A 76 -26.21 3.12 7.10
CA TRP A 76 -26.44 2.79 8.51
C TRP A 76 -25.96 3.87 9.50
N CYS A 77 -25.26 4.94 9.08
CA CYS A 77 -25.03 6.09 9.96
C CYS A 77 -26.31 6.87 10.27
N SER A 78 -27.29 6.84 9.35
CA SER A 78 -28.50 7.66 9.42
C SER A 78 -29.79 6.83 9.40
N THR A 79 -29.70 5.52 9.16
CA THR A 79 -30.84 4.62 9.20
C THR A 79 -30.55 3.38 10.03
N ARG A 80 -31.59 2.87 10.68
CA ARG A 80 -31.53 1.61 11.42
C ARG A 80 -31.33 0.42 10.49
N VAL A 81 -30.48 -0.51 10.92
CA VAL A 81 -30.26 -1.81 10.28
C VAL A 81 -31.18 -2.85 10.89
N ILE A 82 -31.85 -3.65 10.05
CA ILE A 82 -32.72 -4.75 10.47
C ILE A 82 -32.12 -6.12 10.17
N GLU A 83 -31.24 -6.22 9.18
CA GLU A 83 -30.62 -7.48 8.79
C GLU A 83 -29.20 -7.24 8.25
N LEU A 84 -28.30 -8.15 8.57
CA LEU A 84 -26.95 -8.22 8.05
C LEU A 84 -26.69 -9.63 7.53
N ASN A 85 -26.41 -9.75 6.24
CA ASN A 85 -26.06 -11.00 5.58
C ASN A 85 -24.55 -11.05 5.37
N VAL A 86 -23.87 -12.04 5.90
CA VAL A 86 -22.41 -12.22 5.77
C VAL A 86 -22.14 -13.62 5.23
N GLY A 87 -21.77 -13.70 3.95
CA GLY A 87 -21.74 -14.98 3.23
C GLY A 87 -23.12 -15.65 3.26
N GLN A 88 -23.22 -16.82 3.88
CA GLN A 88 -24.47 -17.58 4.04
C GLN A 88 -25.19 -17.30 5.38
N LYS A 89 -24.60 -16.51 6.27
CA LYS A 89 -25.14 -16.26 7.61
C LYS A 89 -26.01 -15.01 7.60
N VAL A 90 -27.19 -15.11 8.20
CA VAL A 90 -28.17 -14.02 8.32
C VAL A 90 -28.30 -13.62 9.78
N ILE A 91 -27.93 -12.38 10.09
CA ILE A 91 -28.04 -11.80 11.42
C ILE A 91 -29.20 -10.80 11.43
N LYS A 92 -30.20 -11.00 12.29
CA LYS A 92 -31.42 -10.18 12.34
C LYS A 92 -31.43 -9.30 13.58
N ASN A 93 -31.80 -8.03 13.43
CA ASN A 93 -32.09 -7.11 14.53
C ASN A 93 -33.60 -7.08 14.75
N LYS A 94 -34.05 -7.56 15.92
CA LYS A 94 -35.44 -7.50 16.38
C LYS A 94 -35.46 -6.78 17.72
N ASN A 95 -36.23 -5.71 17.84
CA ASN A 95 -36.38 -4.96 19.10
C ASN A 95 -35.03 -4.59 19.75
N PHE A 96 -34.07 -4.13 18.94
CA PHE A 96 -32.71 -3.73 19.38
C PHE A 96 -31.84 -4.88 19.89
N LYS A 97 -32.27 -6.12 19.67
CA LYS A 97 -31.50 -7.32 19.94
C LYS A 97 -31.10 -7.99 18.64
N TRP A 98 -29.85 -8.45 18.56
CA TRP A 98 -29.31 -9.12 17.40
C TRP A 98 -29.33 -10.64 17.58
N TYR A 99 -29.68 -11.35 16.51
CA TYR A 99 -29.84 -12.80 16.51
C TYR A 99 -29.17 -13.43 15.29
N LEU A 100 -28.46 -14.54 15.50
CA LEU A 100 -27.99 -15.44 14.45
C LEU A 100 -28.66 -16.80 14.67
N ASN A 101 -29.41 -17.31 13.68
CA ASN A 101 -30.15 -18.58 13.80
C ASN A 101 -31.00 -18.67 15.08
N ASN A 102 -31.75 -17.60 15.40
CA ASN A 102 -32.54 -17.42 16.63
C ASN A 102 -31.75 -17.35 17.95
N THR A 103 -30.42 -17.49 17.91
CA THR A 103 -29.56 -17.32 19.09
C THR A 103 -29.16 -15.86 19.24
N ALA A 104 -29.39 -15.29 20.42
CA ALA A 104 -28.98 -13.92 20.72
C ALA A 104 -27.46 -13.77 20.64
N ILE A 105 -27.01 -12.70 19.98
CA ILE A 105 -25.61 -12.28 19.94
C ILE A 105 -25.45 -10.95 20.68
N ASP A 106 -24.20 -10.62 21.02
CA ASP A 106 -23.88 -9.38 21.73
C ASP A 106 -24.34 -8.16 20.92
N SER A 107 -25.44 -7.55 21.39
CA SER A 107 -26.09 -6.44 20.70
C SER A 107 -25.29 -5.15 20.85
N LEU A 108 -24.62 -4.96 21.99
CA LEU A 108 -23.76 -3.80 22.21
C LEU A 108 -22.55 -3.85 21.27
N PHE A 109 -21.96 -5.03 21.09
CA PHE A 109 -20.92 -5.24 20.09
C PHE A 109 -21.40 -4.87 18.69
N MET A 110 -22.58 -5.38 18.28
CA MET A 110 -23.10 -5.17 16.93
C MET A 110 -23.37 -3.69 16.63
N GLU A 111 -23.98 -2.96 17.57
CA GLU A 111 -24.24 -1.53 17.41
C GLU A 111 -22.94 -0.72 17.38
N ARG A 112 -21.96 -1.04 18.26
CA ARG A 112 -20.62 -0.41 18.22
C ARG A 112 -19.91 -0.67 16.91
N TRP A 113 -20.02 -1.89 16.37
CA TRP A 113 -19.45 -2.26 15.09
C TRP A 113 -20.07 -1.42 13.96
N LEU A 114 -21.41 -1.36 13.89
CA LEU A 114 -22.10 -0.56 12.87
C LEU A 114 -21.68 0.91 12.95
N ALA A 115 -21.68 1.49 14.16
CA ALA A 115 -21.28 2.87 14.36
C ALA A 115 -19.82 3.13 13.92
N LYS A 116 -18.89 2.23 14.29
CA LYS A 116 -17.46 2.36 13.96
C LYS A 116 -17.20 2.31 12.45
N TYR A 117 -17.90 1.45 11.71
CA TYR A 117 -17.68 1.25 10.28
C TYR A 117 -18.67 2.00 9.39
N CYS A 118 -19.48 2.90 9.97
CA CYS A 118 -20.42 3.73 9.22
C CYS A 118 -19.74 4.78 8.32
N ARG A 119 -18.49 5.12 8.62
CA ARG A 119 -17.64 5.96 7.77
C ARG A 119 -16.47 5.14 7.27
N LEU A 120 -16.30 5.06 5.95
CA LEU A 120 -15.22 4.33 5.31
C LEU A 120 -14.23 5.28 4.65
N ASN A 121 -12.95 5.04 4.88
CA ASN A 121 -11.89 5.56 4.04
C ASN A 121 -11.73 4.62 2.83
N ILE A 122 -11.97 5.14 1.63
CA ILE A 122 -11.89 4.39 0.39
C ILE A 122 -10.84 4.97 -0.55
N PHE A 123 -10.07 4.11 -1.22
CA PHE A 123 -9.24 4.52 -2.35
C PHE A 123 -9.99 4.21 -3.63
N ASN A 124 -10.32 5.24 -4.42
CA ASN A 124 -11.02 5.06 -5.68
C ASN A 124 -10.04 4.53 -6.74
N ILE A 125 -10.38 3.39 -7.35
CA ILE A 125 -9.57 2.75 -8.38
C ILE A 125 -10.20 3.07 -9.74
N ALA A 126 -10.30 4.36 -10.06
CA ALA A 126 -11.06 4.84 -11.21
C ALA A 126 -10.48 4.38 -12.58
N LYS A 127 -9.18 4.05 -12.65
CA LYS A 127 -8.48 3.76 -13.91
C LYS A 127 -8.17 2.29 -14.20
N VAL A 128 -8.37 1.37 -13.25
CA VAL A 128 -8.07 -0.07 -13.48
C VAL A 128 -9.33 -0.84 -13.92
N ALA A 129 -10.50 -0.19 -13.92
CA ALA A 129 -11.81 -0.83 -14.03
C ALA A 129 -12.36 -1.00 -15.46
N GLU A 130 -11.60 -0.69 -16.52
CA GLU A 130 -12.00 -1.05 -17.88
C GLU A 130 -11.55 -2.48 -18.28
N ALA A 131 -10.60 -3.07 -17.55
CA ALA A 131 -10.08 -4.41 -17.87
C ALA A 131 -10.49 -5.44 -16.80
N LYS A 132 -11.76 -5.87 -16.87
CA LYS A 132 -12.33 -7.19 -16.50
C LYS A 132 -13.75 -7.04 -15.96
N LYS A 133 -14.70 -7.12 -16.89
CA LYS A 133 -16.12 -7.39 -16.63
C LYS A 133 -16.25 -8.55 -15.64
N GLU A 134 -16.92 -8.28 -14.52
CA GLU A 134 -17.88 -9.11 -13.77
C GLU A 134 -17.61 -10.59 -13.41
N GLN A 135 -16.62 -11.26 -13.98
CA GLN A 135 -16.31 -12.65 -13.71
C GLN A 135 -15.61 -12.75 -12.35
N GLY A 136 -16.32 -13.25 -11.34
CA GLY A 136 -15.77 -13.59 -10.02
C GLY A 136 -16.12 -12.66 -8.86
N LYS A 137 -17.16 -11.82 -8.96
CA LYS A 137 -17.66 -11.07 -7.79
C LYS A 137 -18.34 -12.03 -6.80
N LYS A 138 -17.75 -12.22 -5.62
CA LYS A 138 -18.38 -12.98 -4.53
C LYS A 138 -19.04 -12.01 -3.54
N LEU A 139 -20.31 -12.25 -3.21
CA LEU A 139 -20.99 -11.47 -2.18
C LEU A 139 -20.21 -11.59 -0.87
N LEU A 140 -19.77 -10.45 -0.34
CA LEU A 140 -19.07 -10.38 0.93
C LEU A 140 -20.08 -10.22 2.05
N PHE A 141 -20.87 -9.15 1.97
CA PHE A 141 -21.98 -8.91 2.89
C PHE A 141 -23.03 -7.96 2.29
N CYS A 142 -24.25 -8.05 2.79
CA CYS A 142 -25.34 -7.12 2.52
C CYS A 142 -25.95 -6.62 3.82
N VAL A 143 -26.33 -5.36 3.86
CA VAL A 143 -27.08 -4.75 4.96
C VAL A 143 -28.46 -4.38 4.46
N THR A 144 -29.50 -4.77 5.20
CA THR A 144 -30.88 -4.37 4.95
C THR A 144 -31.31 -3.39 6.04
N PHE A 145 -31.92 -2.29 5.63
CA PHE A 145 -32.37 -1.21 6.50
C PHE A 145 -33.87 -1.30 6.79
N ILE A 146 -34.33 -0.55 7.78
CA ILE A 146 -35.74 -0.48 8.17
C ILE A 146 -36.67 -0.05 7.02
N ASN A 147 -36.18 0.79 6.11
CA ASN A 147 -36.90 1.22 4.90
C ASN A 147 -36.87 0.18 3.76
N LYS A 148 -36.45 -1.06 4.05
CA LYS A 148 -36.24 -2.16 3.07
C LYS A 148 -35.14 -1.91 2.04
N GLY A 149 -34.44 -0.78 2.09
CA GLY A 149 -33.25 -0.52 1.29
C GLY A 149 -32.15 -1.52 1.61
N LYS A 150 -31.31 -1.83 0.61
CA LYS A 150 -30.19 -2.76 0.75
C LYS A 150 -28.89 -2.13 0.29
N GLN A 151 -27.81 -2.48 0.98
CA GLN A 151 -26.45 -2.09 0.62
C GLN A 151 -25.53 -3.32 0.65
N CYS A 152 -25.10 -3.75 -0.54
CA CYS A 152 -24.27 -4.93 -0.71
C CYS A 152 -22.86 -4.57 -1.15
N PHE A 153 -21.90 -5.32 -0.62
CA PHE A 153 -20.49 -5.23 -0.94
C PHE A 153 -20.02 -6.57 -1.46
N TYR A 154 -19.28 -6.56 -2.56
CA TYR A 154 -18.75 -7.76 -3.18
C TYR A 154 -17.23 -7.71 -3.19
N LYS A 155 -16.61 -8.86 -2.92
CA LYS A 155 -15.16 -9.03 -3.03
C LYS A 155 -14.81 -9.41 -4.46
N THR A 156 -13.77 -8.80 -5.00
CA THR A 156 -13.19 -9.16 -6.30
C THR A 156 -11.97 -10.07 -6.13
N ALA A 157 -11.51 -10.68 -7.22
CA ALA A 157 -10.27 -11.47 -7.24
C ALA A 157 -9.04 -10.66 -6.82
N THR A 158 -9.04 -9.35 -7.05
CA THR A 158 -7.90 -8.44 -6.84
C THR A 158 -7.84 -7.84 -5.43
N LEU A 159 -8.41 -8.51 -4.42
CA LEU A 159 -8.53 -8.03 -3.03
C LEU A 159 -9.28 -6.69 -2.87
N ALA A 160 -9.92 -6.20 -3.93
CA ALA A 160 -10.73 -4.99 -3.91
C ALA A 160 -12.19 -5.30 -3.59
N PHE A 161 -12.92 -4.25 -3.24
CA PHE A 161 -14.35 -4.30 -3.01
C PHE A 161 -15.08 -3.60 -4.13
N THR A 162 -16.31 -4.04 -4.41
CA THR A 162 -17.23 -3.34 -5.30
C THR A 162 -18.50 -2.96 -4.56
N TRP A 163 -18.91 -1.70 -4.74
CA TRP A 163 -20.11 -1.10 -4.15
C TRP A 163 -20.69 -0.09 -5.14
N LYS A 164 -22.01 -0.16 -5.42
CA LYS A 164 -22.68 0.68 -6.44
C LYS A 164 -21.91 0.68 -7.78
N ASN A 165 -21.44 -0.49 -8.21
CA ASN A 165 -20.61 -0.71 -9.40
C ASN A 165 -19.25 0.01 -9.42
N LYS A 166 -18.83 0.63 -8.31
CA LYS A 166 -17.51 1.26 -8.17
C LYS A 166 -16.56 0.32 -7.45
N MET A 167 -15.34 0.19 -7.95
CA MET A 167 -14.28 -0.57 -7.32
C MET A 167 -13.46 0.32 -6.38
N PHE A 168 -13.18 -0.16 -5.18
CA PHE A 168 -12.42 0.59 -4.18
C PHE A 168 -11.69 -0.33 -3.21
N LEU A 169 -10.69 0.23 -2.53
CA LEU A 169 -10.02 -0.42 -1.39
C LEU A 169 -10.46 0.27 -0.09
N SER A 170 -10.71 -0.51 0.96
CA SER A 170 -10.98 0.03 2.30
C SER A 170 -10.42 -0.89 3.39
N PRO A 171 -9.32 -0.50 4.07
CA PRO A 171 -8.76 -1.28 5.17
C PRO A 171 -9.76 -1.48 6.32
N GLN A 172 -10.53 -0.45 6.64
CA GLN A 172 -11.55 -0.47 7.70
C GLN A 172 -12.64 -1.50 7.41
N LEU A 173 -13.13 -1.56 6.16
CA LEU A 173 -14.15 -2.53 5.77
C LEU A 173 -13.64 -3.97 5.89
N LYS A 174 -12.39 -4.22 5.46
CA LYS A 174 -11.73 -5.52 5.58
C LYS A 174 -11.62 -5.97 7.04
N GLU A 175 -11.16 -5.09 7.91
CA GLU A 175 -11.06 -5.35 9.36
C GLU A 175 -12.43 -5.62 9.99
N GLY A 176 -13.43 -4.77 9.67
CA GLY A 176 -14.78 -4.90 10.18
C GLY A 176 -15.41 -6.24 9.82
N PHE A 177 -15.24 -6.67 8.56
CA PHE A 177 -15.73 -7.97 8.09
C PHE A 177 -15.09 -9.14 8.84
N ASN A 178 -13.77 -9.15 9.00
CA ASN A 178 -13.07 -10.24 9.70
C ASN A 178 -13.56 -10.41 11.14
N LYS A 179 -13.89 -9.29 11.81
CA LYS A 179 -14.45 -9.31 13.17
C LYS A 179 -15.84 -9.94 13.24
N ILE A 180 -16.73 -9.62 12.29
CA ILE A 180 -18.06 -10.26 12.26
C ILE A 180 -17.94 -11.73 11.93
N LEU A 181 -17.13 -12.10 10.93
CA LEU A 181 -16.93 -13.50 10.60
C LEU A 181 -16.48 -14.31 11.81
N PHE A 182 -15.49 -13.80 12.55
CA PHE A 182 -15.00 -14.44 13.76
C PHE A 182 -16.11 -14.71 14.79
N LEU A 183 -16.98 -13.72 15.05
CA LEU A 183 -18.11 -13.89 15.96
C LEU A 183 -19.12 -14.90 15.47
N THR A 184 -19.38 -14.91 14.17
CA THR A 184 -20.34 -15.85 13.59
C THR A 184 -19.80 -17.28 13.51
N ASN A 185 -18.48 -17.49 13.48
CA ASN A 185 -17.84 -18.80 13.37
C ASN A 185 -17.48 -19.44 14.71
N LYS A 186 -17.46 -18.67 15.80
CA LYS A 186 -17.19 -19.17 17.16
C LYS A 186 -18.37 -19.92 17.80
N ARG A 187 -19.47 -20.12 17.08
CA ARG A 187 -20.69 -20.81 17.52
C ARG A 187 -21.20 -21.69 16.39
#